data_AF-A0A497FNQ0-F1
#
_entry.id   AF-A0A497FNQ0-F1
#
_cell.length_a   1.000
_cell.length_b   1.000
_cell.length_c   1.000
_cell.angle_alpha   90.00
_cell.angle_beta   90.00
_cell.angle_gamma   90.00
#
_symmetry.space_group_name_H-M   'P 1'
#
loop_
_entity.id
_entity.type
_entity.pdbx_description
1 polymer ?
#
loop_
_entity_poly.entity_id
_entity_poly.type
_entity_poly.pdbx_seq_one_letter_code
_entity_poly.pdbx_strand_id
1 'polypeptide(L)'
;MSLPPERRKRYAILFLLAALNDALDILEIFNPFIELLLDVFTAIIITFLLGELDPILFLVAVFDTVPFVDLAPVWTGYIYYKYYKELQKTSKLKVEKLEIPETGDRYEE
;
A
#
# COMPACT_ATOMS: atom_id res chain seq x y z
N MET A 1 5.19 -12.89 -10.61
CA MET A 1 5.61 -13.10 -9.21
C MET A 1 4.46 -12.74 -8.30
N SER A 2 4.21 -13.54 -7.26
CA SER A 2 3.15 -13.27 -6.27
C SER A 2 3.78 -13.09 -4.89
N LEU A 3 3.19 -12.20 -4.08
CA LEU A 3 3.56 -12.09 -2.67
C LEU A 3 3.18 -13.38 -1.90
N PRO A 4 3.85 -13.66 -0.76
CA PRO A 4 3.43 -14.68 0.19
C PRO A 4 1.94 -14.54 0.55
N PRO A 5 1.24 -15.64 0.87
CA PRO A 5 -0.22 -15.65 1.06
C PRO A 5 -0.70 -14.68 2.15
N GLU A 6 0.04 -14.54 3.25
CA GLU A 6 -0.29 -13.60 4.33
C GLU A 6 -0.23 -12.14 3.87
N ARG A 7 0.84 -11.78 3.16
CA ARG A 7 1.00 -10.43 2.59
C ARG A 7 -0.06 -10.16 1.53
N ARG A 8 -0.41 -11.16 0.71
CA ARG A 8 -1.47 -11.03 -0.29
C ARG A 8 -2.83 -10.72 0.36
N LYS A 9 -3.16 -11.38 1.48
CA LYS A 9 -4.38 -11.08 2.26
C LYS A 9 -4.35 -9.65 2.80
N ARG A 10 -3.22 -9.21 3.36
CA ARG A 10 -3.04 -7.84 3.87
C ARG A 10 -3.28 -6.79 2.78
N TYR A 11 -2.69 -6.98 1.60
CA TYR A 11 -2.91 -6.08 0.46
C TYR A 11 -4.33 -6.13 -0.08
N ALA A 12 -5.01 -7.29 -0.07
CA ALA A 12 -6.41 -7.36 -0.45
C ALA A 12 -7.32 -6.52 0.47
N ILE A 13 -7.06 -6.53 1.78
CA ILE A 13 -7.77 -5.69 2.76
C ILE A 13 -7.47 -4.21 2.49
N LEU A 14 -6.20 -3.85 2.26
CA LEU A 14 -5.80 -2.48 1.94
C LEU A 14 -6.46 -1.96 0.66
N PHE A 15 -6.56 -2.79 -0.39
CA PHE A 15 -7.25 -2.42 -1.62
C PHE A 15 -8.75 -2.23 -1.42
N LEU A 16 -9.39 -3.09 -0.62
CA LEU A 16 -10.82 -2.94 -0.32
C LEU A 16 -11.08 -1.63 0.43
N LEU A 17 -10.25 -1.33 1.44
CA LEU A 17 -10.36 -0.09 2.22
C LEU A 17 -10.14 1.14 1.33
N ALA A 18 -9.08 1.14 0.52
CA ALA A 18 -8.75 2.24 -0.37
C ALA A 18 -9.82 2.48 -1.44
N ALA A 19 -10.32 1.42 -2.07
CA ALA A 19 -11.38 1.53 -3.06
C ALA A 19 -12.71 1.99 -2.45
N LEU A 20 -12.96 1.64 -1.17
CA LEU A 20 -14.12 2.16 -0.45
C LEU A 20 -13.97 3.66 -0.18
N ASN A 21 -12.79 4.12 0.25
CA ASN A 21 -12.55 5.56 0.46
C ASN A 21 -12.72 6.33 -0.84
N ASP A 22 -11.98 5.95 -1.88
CA ASP A 22 -12.06 6.60 -3.21
C ASP A 22 -13.51 6.65 -3.72
N ALA A 23 -14.31 5.60 -3.48
CA ALA A 23 -15.72 5.59 -3.87
C ALA A 23 -16.59 6.55 -3.05
N LEU A 24 -16.30 6.75 -1.75
CA LEU A 24 -17.01 7.72 -0.94
C LEU A 24 -16.68 9.15 -1.37
N ASP A 25 -15.42 9.42 -1.69
CA ASP A 25 -14.95 10.74 -2.14
C ASP A 25 -15.50 11.07 -3.53
N ILE A 26 -15.40 10.15 -4.49
CA ILE A 26 -15.94 10.33 -5.86
C ILE A 26 -17.46 10.56 -5.86
N LEU A 27 -18.18 9.95 -4.92
CA LEU A 27 -19.63 10.11 -4.84
C LEU A 27 -20.04 11.40 -4.13
N GLU A 28 -19.10 12.15 -3.54
CA GLU A 28 -19.32 13.41 -2.81
C GLU A 28 -20.53 13.31 -1.86
N ILE A 29 -20.68 12.16 -1.18
CA ILE A 29 -21.86 11.86 -0.34
C ILE A 29 -21.85 12.72 0.92
N PHE A 30 -20.65 13.05 1.40
CA PHE A 30 -20.44 13.69 2.67
C PHE A 30 -20.08 15.17 2.48
N ASN A 31 -20.00 15.89 3.60
CA ASN A 31 -19.45 17.25 3.54
C ASN A 31 -17.93 17.18 3.67
N PRO A 32 -17.20 18.22 3.23
CA PRO A 32 -15.74 18.22 3.24
C PRO A 32 -15.09 17.97 4.61
N PHE A 33 -15.79 18.28 5.70
CA PHE A 33 -15.27 18.02 7.05
C PHE A 33 -15.34 16.53 7.42
N ILE A 34 -16.40 15.83 6.99
CA ILE A 34 -16.54 14.39 7.20
C ILE A 34 -15.56 13.61 6.30
N GLU A 35 -15.38 14.03 5.05
CA GLU A 35 -14.41 13.44 4.11
C GLU A 35 -12.99 13.51 4.68
N LEU A 36 -12.57 14.71 5.14
CA LEU A 36 -11.28 14.87 5.82
C LEU A 36 -11.10 13.93 7.03
N LEU A 37 -12.16 13.70 7.82
CA LEU A 37 -12.10 12.76 8.95
C LEU A 37 -11.96 11.31 8.48
N LEU A 38 -12.64 10.94 7.39
CA LEU A 38 -12.54 9.62 6.78
C LEU A 38 -11.14 9.40 6.19
N ASP A 39 -10.55 10.40 5.54
CA ASP A 39 -9.19 10.32 5.00
C ASP A 39 -8.14 10.12 6.09
N VAL A 40 -8.24 10.88 7.17
CA VAL A 40 -7.36 10.71 8.33
C VAL A 40 -7.54 9.32 8.94
N PHE A 41 -8.78 8.83 9.04
CA PHE A 41 -9.05 7.50 9.55
C PHE A 41 -8.49 6.40 8.64
N THR A 42 -8.67 6.52 7.33
CA THR A 42 -8.12 5.62 6.30
C THR A 42 -6.60 5.63 6.34
N ALA A 43 -5.95 6.79 6.47
CA ALA A 43 -4.52 6.92 6.65
C ALA A 43 -4.02 6.16 7.90
N ILE A 44 -4.70 6.30 9.03
CA ILE A 44 -4.34 5.62 10.28
C ILE A 44 -4.42 4.10 10.10
N ILE A 45 -5.51 3.60 9.50
CA ILE A 45 -5.67 2.16 9.27
C ILE A 45 -4.59 1.64 8.32
N ILE A 46 -4.32 2.34 7.22
CA ILE A 46 -3.29 1.94 6.25
C ILE A 46 -1.91 1.91 6.91
N THR A 47 -1.58 2.91 7.72
CA THR A 47 -0.32 2.96 8.48
C THR A 47 -0.19 1.75 9.40
N PHE A 48 -1.23 1.46 10.18
CA PHE A 48 -1.27 0.30 11.07
C PHE A 48 -1.16 -1.02 10.29
N LEU A 49 -1.92 -1.14 9.21
CA LEU A 49 -1.92 -2.29 8.30
C LEU A 49 -0.72 -2.33 7.36
N LEU A 50 0.22 -1.41 7.38
CA LEU A 50 1.53 -1.57 6.73
C LEU A 50 2.63 -1.78 7.76
N GLY A 51 2.47 -1.24 8.97
CA GLY A 51 3.49 -1.25 10.02
C GLY A 51 4.63 -0.28 9.74
N GLU A 52 4.38 0.70 8.86
CA GLU A 52 5.33 1.71 8.41
C GLU A 52 4.65 3.07 8.45
N LEU A 53 5.34 4.08 9.00
CA LEU A 53 4.94 5.48 8.88
C LEU A 53 5.52 6.03 7.57
N ASP A 54 4.65 6.28 6.59
CA ASP A 54 5.04 6.81 5.29
C ASP A 54 4.61 8.29 5.19
N PRO A 55 5.55 9.26 5.12
CA PRO A 55 5.21 10.67 4.97
C PRO A 55 4.40 10.96 3.69
N ILE A 56 4.52 10.10 2.68
CA ILE A 56 3.75 10.21 1.44
C ILE A 56 2.25 10.02 1.72
N LEU A 57 1.89 9.23 2.73
CA LEU A 57 0.49 9.02 3.13
C LEU A 57 -0.16 10.32 3.61
N PHE A 58 0.60 11.17 4.30
CA PHE A 58 0.12 12.48 4.74
C PHE A 58 -0.08 13.42 3.54
N LEU A 59 0.81 13.36 2.55
CA LEU A 59 0.63 14.11 1.31
C LEU A 59 -0.61 13.63 0.54
N VAL A 60 -0.84 12.32 0.46
CA VAL A 60 -2.05 11.74 -0.15
C VAL A 60 -3.31 12.29 0.50
N ALA A 61 -3.42 12.22 1.83
CA ALA A 61 -4.59 12.74 2.55
C ALA A 61 -4.77 14.27 2.39
N VAL A 62 -3.69 15.03 2.26
CA VAL A 62 -3.79 16.48 1.99
C VAL A 62 -4.23 16.75 0.56
N PHE A 63 -3.71 15.99 -0.42
CA PHE A 63 -4.10 16.14 -1.82
C PHE A 63 -5.56 15.76 -2.06
N ASP A 64 -6.08 14.80 -1.30
CA ASP A 64 -7.49 14.35 -1.36
C ASP A 64 -8.49 15.40 -0.86
N THR A 65 -8.01 16.46 -0.20
CA THR A 65 -8.86 17.56 0.27
C THR A 65 -8.88 18.73 -0.71
N VAL A 66 -8.16 18.63 -1.84
CA VAL A 66 -8.08 19.67 -2.85
C VAL A 66 -9.17 19.43 -3.89
N PRO A 67 -10.21 20.30 -3.95
CA PRO A 67 -11.25 20.18 -4.94
C PRO A 67 -10.64 20.16 -6.35
N PHE A 68 -11.25 19.39 -7.27
CA PHE A 68 -10.79 19.06 -8.63
C PHE A 68 -9.76 17.91 -8.75
N VAL A 69 -9.08 17.50 -7.68
CA VAL A 69 -8.26 16.27 -7.65
C VAL A 69 -9.13 15.03 -7.31
N ASP A 70 -10.29 15.25 -6.67
CA ASP A 70 -11.27 14.27 -6.12
C ASP A 70 -11.85 13.22 -7.09
N LEU A 71 -11.53 13.27 -8.39
CA LEU A 71 -11.99 12.24 -9.35
C LEU A 71 -10.96 11.11 -9.56
N ALA A 72 -9.75 11.27 -9.05
CA ALA A 72 -8.73 10.25 -9.15
C ALA A 72 -8.86 9.25 -7.98
N PRO A 73 -8.69 7.94 -8.22
CA PRO A 73 -8.67 6.96 -7.14
C PRO A 73 -7.31 6.99 -6.42
N VAL A 74 -7.06 8.05 -5.66
CA VAL A 74 -5.75 8.39 -5.06
C VAL A 74 -5.33 7.31 -4.06
N TRP A 75 -6.24 6.86 -3.18
CA TRP A 75 -5.94 5.83 -2.19
C TRP A 75 -5.63 4.51 -2.85
N THR A 76 -6.44 4.09 -3.83
CA THR A 76 -6.20 2.85 -4.57
C THR A 76 -4.86 2.92 -5.31
N GLY A 77 -4.54 4.07 -5.91
CA GLY A 77 -3.26 4.34 -6.57
C GLY A 77 -2.07 4.22 -5.62
N TYR A 78 -2.17 4.79 -4.41
CA TYR A 78 -1.13 4.69 -3.39
C TYR A 78 -0.90 3.24 -2.94
N ILE A 79 -1.97 2.48 -2.67
CA ILE A 79 -1.86 1.06 -2.30
C ILE A 79 -1.28 0.23 -3.45
N TYR A 80 -1.65 0.53 -4.70
CA TYR A 80 -1.06 -0.10 -5.87
C TYR A 80 0.45 0.16 -5.96
N TYR A 81 0.88 1.41 -5.75
CA TYR A 81 2.30 1.76 -5.73
C TYR A 81 3.08 0.98 -4.66
N LYS A 82 2.55 0.91 -3.43
CA LYS A 82 3.19 0.14 -2.34
C LYS A 82 3.23 -1.36 -2.66
N TYR A 83 2.15 -1.92 -3.20
CA TYR A 83 2.09 -3.31 -3.64
C TYR A 83 3.13 -3.63 -4.72
N TYR A 84 3.24 -2.76 -5.73
CA TYR A 84 4.20 -2.92 -6.82
C TYR A 84 5.65 -2.85 -6.32
N LYS A 85 5.96 -1.89 -5.43
CA LYS A 85 7.28 -1.78 -4.80
C LYS A 85 7.65 -3.03 -4.00
N GLU A 86 6.68 -3.61 -3.28
CA GLU A 86 6.89 -4.82 -2.49
C GLU A 86 7.13 -6.06 -3.37
N LEU A 87 6.43 -6.16 -4.51
CA LEU A 87 6.68 -7.21 -5.50
C LEU A 87 8.10 -7.14 -6.06
N GLN A 88 8.59 -5.94 -6.39
CA GLN A 88 9.97 -5.76 -6.86
C GLN A 88 11.00 -6.14 -5.81
N LYS A 89 10.78 -5.76 -4.54
CA LYS A 89 11.68 -6.13 -3.43
C LYS A 89 11.75 -7.65 -3.24
N THR A 90 10.60 -8.31 -3.27
CA THR A 90 10.51 -9.78 -3.16
C THR A 90 11.20 -10.47 -4.35
N SER A 91 11.06 -9.91 -5.56
CA SER A 91 11.74 -10.41 -6.76
C SER A 91 13.27 -10.36 -6.61
N LYS A 92 13.82 -9.22 -6.19
CA LYS A 92 15.27 -9.03 -6.03
C LYS A 92 15.86 -10.00 -5.02
N LEU A 93 15.21 -10.14 -3.86
CA LEU A 93 15.64 -11.10 -2.82
C LEU A 93 15.62 -12.55 -3.32
N LYS A 94 14.68 -12.91 -4.20
CA LYS A 94 14.61 -14.27 -4.77
C LYS A 94 15.74 -14.52 -5.76
N VAL A 95 16.13 -13.53 -6.56
CA VAL A 95 17.26 -13.64 -7.51
C VAL A 95 18.58 -13.72 -6.76
N GLU A 96 18.79 -12.87 -5.75
CA GLU A 96 19.99 -12.89 -4.91
C GLU A 96 20.17 -14.24 -4.20
N LYS A 97 19.09 -14.85 -3.71
CA LYS A 97 19.13 -16.20 -3.10
C LYS A 97 19.41 -17.33 -4.11
N LEU A 98 19.12 -17.13 -5.40
CA LEU A 98 19.41 -18.10 -6.45
C LEU A 98 20.85 -17.97 -6.98
N GLU A 99 21.44 -16.77 -6.91
CA GLU A 99 22.82 -16.49 -7.32
C GLU A 99 23.86 -16.87 -6.24
N ILE A 100 23.42 -17.08 -4.99
CA ILE A 100 24.24 -17.66 -3.93
C ILE A 100 23.94 -19.17 -3.88
N PRO A 101 24.62 -20.03 -4.68
CA PRO A 101 24.66 -21.45 -4.34
C PRO A 101 25.30 -21.56 -2.96
N GLU A 102 24.73 -22.40 -2.08
CA GLU A 102 25.35 -22.87 -0.84
C GLU A 102 26.71 -23.54 -1.17
N THR A 103 27.72 -22.73 -1.43
CA THR A 103 29.11 -23.15 -1.61
C THR A 103 29.78 -22.88 -0.29
N GLY A 104 29.57 -23.79 0.66
CA GLY A 104 30.15 -23.62 1.98
C GLY A 104 29.65 -24.61 3.02
N ASP A 105 29.59 -25.90 2.68
CA ASP A 105 29.71 -26.98 3.67
C ASP A 105 30.17 -28.27 2.97
N ARG A 106 31.37 -28.19 2.40
CA ARG A 106 32.24 -29.35 2.15
C ARG A 106 33.69 -28.92 2.42
N TYR A 107 34.04 -28.90 3.70
CA TYR A 107 35.38 -29.32 4.14
C TYR A 107 35.11 -30.66 4.85
N GLU A 108 35.12 -31.77 4.09
CA GLU A 108 36.25 -32.71 4.01
C GLU A 108 36.68 -33.25 5.39
N GLU A 109 36.31 -34.53 5.59
CA GLU A 109 36.92 -35.63 6.37
C GLU A 109 37.43 -35.41 7.81
#